data_AF-A0A354C574-F1
#
_entry.id   AF-A0A354C574-F1
#
_cell.length_a   1.000
_cell.length_b   1.000
_cell.length_c   1.000
_cell.angle_alpha   90.00
_cell.angle_beta   90.00
_cell.angle_gamma   90.00
#
_symmetry.space_group_name_H-M   'P 1'
#
loop_
_entity.id
_entity.type
_entity.pdbx_description
1 polymer ?
#
loop_
_entity_poly.entity_id
_entity_poly.type
_entity_poly.pdbx_seq_one_letter_code
_entity_poly.pdbx_strand_id
1 'polypeptide(L)' 'MLDFMRKMTMAGAGLAIMTTEKIQEFADELVKKGEMTEKEAKEAVDEYVEKSKQAKKDFEGKMEQWITGFLNRMNIPT' A
#
# COMPACT_ATOMS: atom_id res chain seq x y z
N MET A 1 -21.04 -2.92 13.90
CA MET A 1 -19.93 -2.04 14.34
C MET A 1 -18.68 -2.85 14.65
N LEU A 2 -18.68 -3.72 15.68
CA LEU A 2 -17.51 -4.55 16.06
C LEU A 2 -16.98 -5.46 14.95
N ASP A 3 -17.86 -6.10 14.17
CA ASP A 3 -17.42 -6.96 13.05
C ASP A 3 -16.73 -6.19 11.93
N PHE A 4 -17.15 -4.94 11.68
CA PHE A 4 -16.52 -4.09 10.66
C PHE A 4 -15.12 -3.66 11.11
N MET A 5 -14.98 -3.25 12.38
CA MET A 5 -13.68 -2.96 12.98
C MET A 5 -12.76 -4.17 12.93
N ARG A 6 -13.24 -5.37 13.30
CA ARG A 6 -12.46 -6.61 13.24
C ARG A 6 -12.00 -6.92 11.81
N LYS A 7 -12.89 -6.75 10.81
CA LYS A 7 -12.54 -6.93 9.39
C LYS A 7 -11.50 -5.90 8.93
N MET A 8 -11.64 -4.64 9.32
CA MET A 8 -10.68 -3.58 9.01
C MET A 8 -9.32 -3.84 9.66
N THR A 9 -9.28 -4.32 10.91
CA THR A 9 -8.03 -4.69 11.58
C THR A 9 -7.36 -5.90 10.93
N MET A 10 -8.11 -6.94 10.55
CA MET A 10 -7.55 -8.10 9.85
C MET A 10 -7.02 -7.72 8.46
N ALA A 11 -7.75 -6.88 7.72
CA ALA A 11 -7.29 -6.35 6.43
C ALA A 11 -6.05 -5.46 6.59
N GLY A 12 -6.05 -4.59 7.60
CA GLY A 12 -4.93 -3.71 7.93
C GLY A 12 -3.69 -4.48 8.41
N ALA A 13 -3.87 -5.57 9.14
CA ALA A 13 -2.77 -6.40 9.62
C ALA A 13 -2.00 -7.07 8.46
N GLY A 14 -2.71 -7.60 7.46
CA GLY A 14 -2.06 -8.15 6.26
C GLY A 14 -1.28 -7.10 5.47
N LEU A 15 -1.83 -5.89 5.34
CA LEU A 15 -1.15 -4.77 4.67
C LEU A 15 0.03 -4.23 5.49
N ALA A 16 -0.05 -4.24 6.82
CA ALA A 16 1.04 -3.80 7.70
C ALA A 16 2.24 -4.76 7.69
N ILE A 17 2.01 -6.04 7.41
CA ILE A 17 3.07 -7.05 7.27
C ILE A 17 3.82 -6.88 5.93
N MET A 18 3.15 -6.40 4.87
CA MET A 18 3.80 -6.08 3.60
C MET A 18 4.56 -4.75 3.67
N THR A 19 5.72 -4.76 4.32
CA THR A 19 6.66 -3.64 4.33
C THR A 19 7.63 -3.73 3.15
N THR A 20 8.27 -2.61 2.80
CA THR A 20 9.33 -2.59 1.78
C THR A 20 10.44 -3.60 2.11
N GLU A 21 10.77 -3.76 3.39
CA GLU A 21 11.75 -4.74 3.87
C GLU A 21 11.33 -6.18 3.55
N LYS A 22 10.05 -6.53 3.76
CA LYS A 22 9.53 -7.87 3.43
C LYS A 22 9.53 -8.15 1.93
N ILE A 23 9.27 -7.13 1.12
CA ILE A 23 9.32 -7.24 -0.34
C ILE A 23 10.77 -7.43 -0.80
N GLN A 24 11.71 -6.73 -0.15
CA GLN A 24 13.13 -6.86 -0.43
C GLN A 24 13.66 -8.25 -0.04
N GLU A 25 13.30 -8.77 1.14
CA GLU A 25 13.61 -10.15 1.54
C GLU A 25 13.04 -11.19 0.57
N PHE A 26 11.81 -10.99 0.10
CA PHE A 26 11.18 -11.88 -0.87
C PHE A 26 11.92 -11.86 -2.21
N ALA A 27 12.32 -10.67 -2.68
CA ALA A 27 13.13 -10.54 -3.89
C ALA A 27 14.51 -11.22 -3.73
N ASP A 28 15.17 -11.04 -2.58
CA ASP A 28 16.46 -11.68 -2.28
C ASP A 28 16.34 -13.22 -2.22
N GLU A 29 15.22 -13.76 -1.72
CA GLU A 29 14.97 -15.21 -1.74
C GLU A 29 14.86 -15.76 -3.17
N LEU A 30 14.19 -15.04 -4.06
CA LEU A 30 14.06 -15.44 -5.46
C LEU A 30 15.42 -15.41 -6.18
N VAL A 31 16.28 -14.44 -5.84
CA VAL A 31 17.66 -14.41 -6.32
C VAL A 31 18.45 -15.62 -5.82
N LYS A 32 18.35 -15.94 -4.52
CA LYS A 32 19.02 -17.11 -3.93
C LYS A 32 18.55 -18.43 -4.54
N LYS A 33 17.29 -18.52 -4.94
CA LYS A 33 16.73 -19.68 -5.65
C LYS A 33 17.14 -19.74 -7.13
N GLY A 34 17.78 -18.69 -7.64
CA GLY A 34 18.18 -18.57 -9.05
C GLY A 34 17.00 -18.29 -9.98
N GLU A 35 15.84 -17.92 -9.45
CA GLU A 35 14.65 -17.57 -10.24
C GLU A 35 14.72 -16.14 -10.79
N MET A 36 15.67 -15.35 -10.30
CA MET A 36 15.84 -13.93 -10.63
C MET A 36 17.32 -13.53 -10.46
N THR A 37 17.79 -12.56 -11.25
CA THR A 37 19.12 -11.95 -11.04
C THR A 37 19.05 -10.82 -10.01
N GLU A 38 20.16 -10.50 -9.33
CA GLU A 38 20.22 -9.36 -8.38
C GLU A 38 19.77 -8.04 -9.02
N LYS A 39 20.06 -7.86 -10.31
CA LYS A 39 19.66 -6.67 -11.06
C LYS A 39 18.15 -6.60 -11.24
N GLU A 40 17.52 -7.70 -11.65
CA GLU A 40 16.06 -7.79 -11.81
C GLU A 40 15.34 -7.62 -10.47
N ALA A 41 15.89 -8.16 -9.38
CA ALA A 41 15.34 -7.99 -8.03
C ALA A 41 15.32 -6.53 -7.61
N LYS A 42 16.43 -5.83 -7.84
CA LYS A 42 16.53 -4.41 -7.53
C LYS A 42 15.58 -3.57 -8.38
N GLU A 43 15.50 -3.84 -9.69
CA GLU A 43 14.56 -3.15 -10.59
C GLU A 43 13.09 -3.41 -10.19
N ALA A 44 12.75 -4.63 -9.78
CA ALA A 44 11.40 -4.98 -9.33
C ALA A 44 10.99 -4.25 -8.05
N VAL A 45 11.90 -4.14 -7.07
CA VAL A 45 11.68 -3.35 -5.85
C VAL A 45 11.60 -1.86 -6.17
N ASP A 46 12.54 -1.37 -6.98
CA ASP A 46 12.54 -0.12 -7.77
C ASP A 46 11.14 0.32 -8.19
N GLU A 47 10.62 -0.44 -9.15
CA GLU A 47 9.37 -0.20 -9.83
C GLU A 47 8.17 -0.31 -8.88
N TYR A 48 8.20 -1.26 -7.94
CA TYR A 48 7.14 -1.42 -6.94
C TYR A 48 7.04 -0.18 -6.04
N VAL A 49 8.18 0.33 -5.56
CA VAL A 49 8.23 1.54 -4.72
C VAL A 49 7.70 2.75 -5.49
N GLU A 50 8.13 2.93 -6.74
CA GLU A 50 7.71 4.04 -7.58
C GLU A 50 6.20 3.99 -7.89
N LYS A 51 5.68 2.83 -8.29
CA LYS A 51 4.23 2.61 -8.48
C LYS A 51 3.46 2.85 -7.19
N SER A 52 3.99 2.43 -6.03
CA SER A 52 3.33 2.69 -4.74
C SER A 52 3.24 4.18 -4.43
N LYS A 53 4.27 4.97 -4.76
CA LYS A 53 4.27 6.43 -4.57
C LYS A 53 3.21 7.09 -5.44
N GLN A 54 3.13 6.69 -6.71
CA GLN A 54 2.11 7.22 -7.62
C GLN A 54 0.69 6.84 -7.14
N ALA A 55 0.48 5.58 -6.77
CA ALA A 55 -0.79 5.10 -6.25
C ALA A 55 -1.20 5.82 -4.96
N LYS A 56 -0.25 6.11 -4.05
CA LYS A 56 -0.49 6.90 -2.85
C LYS A 56 -0.96 8.31 -3.19
N LYS A 57 -0.29 9.00 -4.11
CA LYS A 57 -0.65 10.36 -4.52
C LYS A 57 -2.06 10.42 -5.12
N ASP A 58 -2.40 9.47 -5.98
CA ASP A 58 -3.73 9.39 -6.59
C ASP A 58 -4.80 9.05 -5.54
N PHE A 59 -4.45 8.19 -4.57
CA PHE A 59 -5.32 7.84 -3.45
C PHE A 59 -5.56 9.02 -2.53
N GLU A 60 -4.52 9.79 -2.17
CA GLU A 60 -4.63 11.01 -1.36
C GLU A 60 -5.58 12.02 -2.02
N GLY A 61 -5.41 12.29 -3.31
CA GLY A 61 -6.29 13.22 -4.03
C GLY A 61 -7.75 12.76 -4.10
N LYS A 62 -7.99 11.45 -4.33
CA LYS A 62 -9.35 10.89 -4.32
C LYS A 62 -9.95 10.90 -2.91
N MET A 63 -9.15 10.61 -1.90
CA MET A 63 -9.60 10.55 -0.52
C MET A 63 -9.93 11.94 0.01
N GLU A 64 -9.14 12.96 -0.34
CA GLU A 64 -9.45 14.36 -0.04
C GLU A 64 -10.80 14.76 -0.63
N GLN A 65 -11.03 14.50 -1.93
CA GLN A 65 -12.31 14.78 -2.58
C GLN A 65 -13.49 14.04 -1.91
N TRP A 66 -13.27 12.80 -1.50
CA TRP A 66 -14.31 11.99 -0.85
C TRP A 66 -14.64 12.50 0.55
N ILE A 67 -13.62 12.86 1.33
CA ILE A 67 -13.77 13.45 2.67
C ILE A 67 -14.46 14.81 2.56
N THR A 68 -14.00 15.70 1.68
CA THR A 68 -14.63 17.01 1.46
C THR A 68 -16.08 16.86 1.01
N GLY A 69 -16.36 15.93 0.10
CA GLY A 69 -17.73 15.63 -0.35
C GLY A 69 -18.62 15.08 0.78
N PHE A 70 -18.07 14.27 1.69
CA PHE A 70 -18.77 13.76 2.85
C PHE A 70 -19.04 14.85 3.90
N LEU A 71 -18.04 15.69 4.22
CA LEU A 71 -18.17 16.80 5.17
C LEU A 71 -19.21 17.83 4.72
N ASN A 72 -19.19 18.19 3.44
CA ASN A 72 -20.19 19.08 2.84
C ASN A 72 -21.63 18.52 2.95
N ARG A 73 -21.80 17.20 2.80
CA ARG A 73 -23.12 16.55 2.96
C ARG A 73 -23.60 16.52 4.41
N MET A 74 -22.70 16.61 5.38
CA MET A 74 -23.05 16.64 6.80
C MET A 74 -23.19 18.06 7.37
N ASN A 75 -23.12 19.10 6.53
CA ASN A 75 -23.20 20.52 6.92
C ASN A 75 -22.20 20.90 8.02
N ILE A 76 -21.07 20.19 8.07
CA ILE A 76 -19.96 20.49 8.96
C ILE A 76 -19.10 21.54 8.24
N PRO A 77 -18.95 22.76 8.76
CA PRO A 77 -18.04 23.74 8.18
C PRO A 77 -16.61 23.18 8.27
N THR A 78 -15.98 23.01 7.11
CA THR A 78 -14.53 22.78 6.95
C THR A 78 -13.73 24.03 7.21
#